data_AF-A0A6B3GGF9-F1
#
_entry.id   AF-A0A6B3GGF9-F1
#
_cell.length_a   1.000
_cell.length_b   1.000
_cell.length_c   1.000
_cell.angle_alpha   90.00
_cell.angle_beta   90.00
_cell.angle_gamma   90.00
#
_symmetry.space_group_name_H-M   'P 1'
#
loop_
_entity.id
_entity.type
_entity.pdbx_description
1 polymer ?
#
loop_
_entity_poly.entity_id
_entity_poly.type
_entity_poly.pdbx_seq_one_letter_code
_entity_poly.pdbx_strand_id
1 'polypeptide(L)'
;PAAPSGGRAQARQTLLEVLATAQGFLGDERLEASRLVVITGGAVAVEDKQDPRIEPAHRAVWGLIRSAQAEHPGRFVLLDEDGVSAS
;
A
#
# COMPACT_ATOMS: atom_id res chain seq x y z
N PRO A 1 -30.64 1.39 -1.91
CA PRO A 1 -29.29 1.95 -1.66
C PRO A 1 -28.18 1.00 -2.17
N ALA A 2 -27.51 1.36 -3.27
CA ALA A 2 -26.38 0.60 -3.79
C ALA A 2 -25.09 1.02 -3.06
N ALA A 3 -24.50 0.11 -2.27
CA ALA A 3 -23.11 0.24 -1.82
C ALA A 3 -22.15 -0.19 -2.98
N PRO A 4 -20.90 0.31 -3.03
CA PRO A 4 -20.40 1.06 -4.18
C PRO A 4 -19.59 0.20 -5.17
N SER A 5 -20.04 0.11 -6.42
CA SER A 5 -19.21 -0.40 -7.53
C SER A 5 -17.96 0.45 -7.76
N GLY A 6 -17.99 1.74 -7.37
CA GLY A 6 -16.83 2.65 -7.43
C GLY A 6 -15.64 2.21 -6.57
N GLY A 7 -15.88 1.61 -5.39
CA GLY A 7 -14.79 1.27 -4.46
C GLY A 7 -13.83 0.20 -4.98
N ARG A 8 -14.34 -0.83 -5.67
CA ARG A 8 -13.49 -1.89 -6.26
C ARG A 8 -12.73 -1.40 -7.49
N ALA A 9 -13.36 -0.60 -8.34
CA ALA A 9 -12.70 -0.01 -9.50
C ALA A 9 -11.59 0.95 -9.08
N GLN A 10 -11.86 1.78 -8.07
CA GLN A 10 -10.87 2.67 -7.45
C GLN A 10 -9.72 1.88 -6.82
N ALA A 11 -10.01 0.85 -6.03
CA ALA A 11 -8.99 -0.01 -5.44
C ALA A 11 -8.10 -0.68 -6.51
N ARG A 12 -8.70 -1.16 -7.62
CA ARG A 12 -7.95 -1.72 -8.75
C ARG A 12 -7.05 -0.67 -9.38
N GLN A 13 -7.55 0.53 -9.63
CA GLN A 13 -6.78 1.61 -10.23
C GLN A 13 -5.58 1.99 -9.36
N THR A 14 -5.80 2.19 -8.06
CA THR A 14 -4.75 2.45 -7.08
C THR A 14 -3.72 1.33 -7.04
N LEU A 15 -4.14 0.06 -7.11
CA LEU A 15 -3.21 -1.08 -7.15
C LEU A 15 -2.33 -1.05 -8.41
N LEU A 16 -2.90 -0.72 -9.57
CA LEU A 16 -2.15 -0.64 -10.83
C LEU A 16 -1.11 0.49 -10.80
N GLU A 17 -1.44 1.62 -10.20
CA GLU A 17 -0.52 2.76 -10.02
C GLU A 17 0.65 2.39 -9.10
N VAL A 18 0.36 1.74 -7.97
CA VAL A 18 1.40 1.26 -7.04
C VAL A 18 2.27 0.19 -7.70
N LEU A 19 1.66 -0.74 -8.45
CA LEU A 19 2.39 -1.78 -9.18
C LEU A 19 3.35 -1.16 -10.21
N ALA A 20 2.86 -0.23 -11.03
CA ALA A 20 3.68 0.45 -12.03
C ALA A 20 4.84 1.21 -11.37
N THR A 21 4.59 1.86 -10.24
CA THR A 21 5.63 2.56 -9.46
C THR A 21 6.70 1.60 -8.93
N ALA A 22 6.28 0.47 -8.34
CA ALA A 22 7.20 -0.55 -7.83
C ALA A 22 8.03 -1.17 -8.96
N GLN A 23 7.41 -1.48 -10.10
CA GLN A 23 8.10 -2.02 -11.28
C GLN A 23 9.09 -1.02 -11.86
N GLY A 24 8.71 0.26 -11.97
CA GLY A 24 9.60 1.33 -12.42
C GLY A 24 10.81 1.51 -11.49
N PHE A 25 10.59 1.48 -10.17
CA PHE A 25 11.66 1.53 -9.18
C PHE A 25 12.62 0.34 -9.28
N LEU A 26 12.11 -0.86 -9.51
CA LEU A 26 12.94 -2.07 -9.63
C LEU A 26 13.70 -2.13 -10.95
N GLY A 27 13.14 -1.56 -12.02
CA GLY A 27 13.77 -1.53 -13.35
C GLY A 27 14.79 -0.41 -13.54
N ASP A 28 14.89 0.55 -12.61
CA ASP A 28 15.87 1.63 -12.69
C ASP A 28 17.18 1.24 -11.98
N GLU A 29 18.21 0.95 -12.77
CA GLU A 29 19.56 0.60 -12.30
C GLU A 29 20.15 1.67 -11.37
N ARG A 30 19.76 2.94 -11.52
CA ARG A 30 20.24 4.03 -10.65
C ARG A 30 19.74 3.90 -9.22
N LEU A 31 18.66 3.15 -9.00
CA LEU A 31 17.99 3.00 -7.70
C LEU A 31 18.31 1.66 -7.02
N GLU A 32 19.26 0.88 -7.54
CA GLU A 32 19.60 -0.44 -7.00
C GLU A 32 20.01 -0.41 -5.53
N ALA A 33 20.76 0.62 -5.13
CA ALA A 33 21.19 0.83 -3.74
C ALA A 33 20.14 1.56 -2.88
N SER A 34 19.01 1.96 -3.46
CA SER A 34 17.96 2.72 -2.80
C SER A 34 16.86 1.80 -2.25
N ARG A 35 16.01 2.37 -1.39
CA ARG A 35 14.79 1.72 -0.90
C ARG A 35 13.58 2.56 -1.27
N LEU A 36 12.51 1.92 -1.73
CA LEU A 36 11.22 2.57 -1.92
C LEU A 36 10.42 2.51 -0.61
N VAL A 37 10.08 3.68 -0.07
CA VAL A 37 9.19 3.81 1.09
C VAL A 37 7.78 4.04 0.60
N VAL A 38 6.86 3.17 0.98
CA VAL A 38 5.42 3.30 0.72
C VAL A 38 4.76 3.70 2.02
N ILE A 39 4.17 4.89 2.02
CA ILE A 39 3.41 5.42 3.17
C ILE A 39 1.93 5.27 2.86
N THR A 40 1.19 4.57 3.71
CA THR A 40 -0.28 4.52 3.68
C THR A 40 -0.83 5.26 4.91
N GLY A 41 -2.00 5.88 4.78
CA GLY A 41 -2.66 6.59 5.88
C GLY A 41 -3.92 5.85 6.32
N GLY A 42 -4.00 5.45 7.59
CA GLY A 42 -5.18 4.80 8.19
C GLY A 42 -5.37 3.33 7.81
N ALA A 43 -4.30 2.53 7.73
CA ALA A 43 -4.37 1.11 7.38
C ALA A 43 -3.96 0.12 8.50
N VAL A 44 -3.72 0.59 9.72
CA VAL A 44 -3.58 -0.27 10.91
C VAL A 44 -4.67 0.10 11.93
N ALA A 45 -5.57 -0.84 12.22
CA ALA A 45 -6.26 -0.83 13.50
C ALA A 45 -5.33 -1.50 14.51
N VAL A 46 -4.81 -0.74 15.47
CA VAL A 46 -3.91 -1.27 16.52
C VAL A 46 -4.65 -2.15 17.53
N GLU A 47 -5.96 -2.40 17.35
CA GLU A 47 -6.71 -3.38 18.14
C GLU A 47 -7.45 -4.40 17.27
N ASP A 48 -7.29 -5.65 17.69
CA ASP A 48 -7.78 -6.90 17.15
C ASP A 48 -9.25 -6.84 16.68
N LYS A 49 -9.47 -6.48 15.39
CA LYS A 49 -10.66 -6.78 14.59
C LYS A 49 -10.50 -6.24 13.17
N GLN A 50 -11.20 -6.86 12.23
CA GLN A 50 -11.46 -6.26 10.93
C GLN A 50 -12.14 -4.90 11.14
N ASP A 51 -11.36 -3.83 11.19
CA ASP A 51 -11.92 -2.49 11.28
C ASP A 51 -12.55 -2.15 9.91
N PRO A 52 -13.88 -1.97 9.85
CA PRO A 52 -14.58 -1.62 8.61
C PRO A 52 -14.17 -0.25 8.05
N ARG A 53 -13.33 0.51 8.75
CA ARG A 53 -12.74 1.78 8.28
C ARG A 53 -11.53 1.60 7.37
N ILE A 54 -10.92 0.41 7.29
CA ILE A 54 -9.79 0.22 6.38
C ILE A 54 -10.30 0.01 4.95
N GLU A 55 -10.14 1.05 4.15
CA GLU A 55 -10.46 1.06 2.72
C GLU A 55 -9.88 -0.18 2.00
N PRO A 56 -10.68 -0.92 1.20
CA PRO A 56 -10.22 -2.10 0.48
C PRO A 56 -8.98 -1.87 -0.39
N ALA A 57 -8.81 -0.64 -0.89
CA ALA A 57 -7.62 -0.23 -1.64
C ALA A 57 -6.34 -0.34 -0.79
N HIS A 58 -6.37 0.09 0.46
CA HIS A 58 -5.21 0.06 1.36
C HIS A 58 -4.80 -1.38 1.66
N ARG A 59 -5.77 -2.26 1.94
CA ARG A 59 -5.54 -3.69 2.15
C ARG A 59 -4.87 -4.35 0.94
N ALA A 60 -5.29 -3.97 -0.27
CA ALA A 60 -4.74 -4.52 -1.50
C ALA A 60 -3.30 -4.04 -1.74
N VAL A 61 -3.01 -2.75 -1.52
CA VAL A 61 -1.65 -2.17 -1.58
C VAL A 61 -0.71 -2.87 -0.59
N TRP A 62 -1.19 -3.09 0.63
CA TRP A 62 -0.45 -3.83 1.66
C TRP A 62 -0.07 -5.25 1.24
N GLY A 63 -0.99 -5.98 0.60
CA GLY A 63 -0.72 -7.29 0.05
C GLY A 63 0.38 -7.26 -1.01
N LEU A 64 0.29 -6.32 -1.94
CA LEU A 64 1.26 -6.13 -3.02
C LEU A 64 2.65 -5.81 -2.47
N ILE A 65 2.78 -4.86 -1.56
CA ILE A 65 4.09 -4.43 -1.03
C ILE A 65 4.73 -5.54 -0.18
N ARG A 66 3.94 -6.30 0.59
CA ARG A 66 4.49 -7.47 1.29
C ARG A 66 5.03 -8.54 0.35
N SER A 67 4.36 -8.79 -0.77
CA SER A 67 4.90 -9.67 -1.82
C SER A 67 6.21 -9.12 -2.40
N ALA A 68 6.25 -7.84 -2.74
CA ALA A 68 7.47 -7.20 -3.26
C ALA A 68 8.63 -7.23 -2.24
N GLN A 69 8.36 -7.10 -0.94
CA GLN A 69 9.35 -7.26 0.13
C GLN A 69 9.92 -8.68 0.19
N ALA A 70 9.08 -9.69 0.01
CA ALA A 70 9.51 -11.10 0.00
C ALA A 70 10.38 -11.42 -1.22
N GLU A 71 10.04 -10.86 -2.38
CA GLU A 71 10.77 -11.06 -3.64
C GLU A 71 12.05 -10.23 -3.72
N HIS A 72 12.07 -9.04 -3.11
CA HIS A 72 13.20 -8.12 -3.12
C HIS A 72 13.58 -7.67 -1.69
N PRO A 73 14.26 -8.53 -0.92
CA PRO A 73 14.62 -8.24 0.46
C PRO A 73 15.38 -6.92 0.60
N GLY A 74 14.92 -6.06 1.51
CA GLY A 74 15.57 -4.79 1.83
C GLY A 74 15.37 -3.67 0.81
N ARG A 75 14.60 -3.89 -0.26
CA ARG A 75 14.31 -2.86 -1.29
C ARG A 75 13.03 -2.05 -1.03
N PHE A 76 12.12 -2.55 -0.20
CA PHE A 76 10.85 -1.91 0.10
C PHE A 76 10.61 -1.74 1.61
N VAL A 77 10.08 -0.59 2.00
CA VAL A 77 9.63 -0.30 3.37
C VAL A 77 8.17 0.13 3.29
N LEU A 78 7.30 -0.51 4.07
CA LEU A 78 5.91 -0.12 4.23
C LEU A 78 5.77 0.57 5.59
N LEU A 79 5.33 1.83 5.58
CA LEU A 79 4.99 2.60 6.77
C LEU A 79 3.50 2.92 6.69
N ASP A 80 2.80 2.74 7.80
CA ASP A 80 1.42 3.19 7.91
C ASP A 80 1.33 4.28 8.97
N GLU A 81 0.78 5.42 8.59
CA GLU A 81 0.48 6.50 9.51
C GLU A 81 -0.91 6.26 10.09
N ASP A 82 -0.98 6.02 11.40
CA ASP A 82 -2.23 6.08 12.13
C ASP A 82 -2.77 7.49 11.96
N GLY A 83 -3.96 7.63 11.36
CA GLY A 83 -4.59 8.92 11.02
C GLY A 83 -4.96 9.82 12.21
N VAL A 84 -4.33 9.63 13.37
CA VAL A 84 -4.41 10.54 14.51
C VAL A 84 -3.34 11.61 14.31
N SER A 85 -3.72 12.76 13.75
CA SER A 85 -2.90 13.96 13.89
C SER A 85 -2.72 14.23 15.39
N ALA A 86 -1.56 13.84 15.94
CA ALA A 86 -1.08 14.38 17.19
C ALA A 86 -0.45 15.74 16.85
N SER A 87 -1.14 16.81 17.22
CA SER A 87 -0.53 18.13 17.43
C SER A 87 -0.50 18.42 18.92
#